data_AF-A0A8J8JS77-F1
#
_entry.id   AF-A0A8J8JS77-F1
#
_cell.length_a   1.000
_cell.length_b   1.000
_cell.length_c   1.000
_cell.angle_alpha   90.00
_cell.angle_beta   90.00
_cell.angle_gamma   90.00
#
_symmetry.space_group_name_H-M   'P 1'
#
loop_
_entity.id
_entity.type
_entity.pdbx_description
1 polymer ?
#
loop_
_entity_poly.entity_id
_entity_poly.type
_entity_poly.pdbx_seq_one_letter_code
_entity_poly.pdbx_strand_id
1 'polypeptide(L)'
;MKEGEIVLREYLYSLRFYVLFVIVLFIGAIALGYMGYMSETFSESFKWLEQLSEGVEDFTQLYPSWLIFLAFFIVIFLNNAFTCFLSIITGPFIGIFPLFSAVINGGLLGWLAHEEGLLVFLTIVPHGIFELPAYFISVAIGLRLAREVFKRKEERQLRLTLGEGLRVYLILILPLLIVAALIESALIVATLFLF
;
A
#
# COMPACT_ATOMS: atom_id res chain seq x y z
N MET A 1 20.50 -28.67 13.73
CA MET A 1 19.57 -27.73 13.06
C MET A 1 20.42 -26.62 12.47
N LYS A 2 20.52 -26.49 11.14
CA LYS A 2 21.19 -25.33 10.54
C LYS A 2 20.29 -24.12 10.76
N GLU A 3 20.69 -23.26 11.70
CA GLU A 3 20.29 -21.86 11.74
C GLU A 3 20.72 -21.21 10.42
N GLY A 4 19.83 -20.45 9.79
CA GLY A 4 20.19 -19.59 8.66
C GLY A 4 19.35 -19.84 7.41
N GLU A 5 18.62 -18.78 7.04
CA GLU A 5 17.79 -18.63 5.83
C GLU A 5 16.45 -19.35 5.82
N ILE A 6 15.43 -18.61 6.25
CA ILE A 6 14.07 -18.85 5.76
C ILE A 6 14.09 -18.62 4.26
N VAL A 7 13.72 -19.65 3.52
CA VAL A 7 13.51 -19.52 2.08
C VAL A 7 12.32 -18.60 1.89
N LEU A 8 12.51 -17.47 1.19
CA LEU A 8 11.46 -16.45 0.96
C LEU A 8 10.13 -17.08 0.50
N ARG A 9 10.21 -18.09 -0.36
CA ARG A 9 9.06 -18.87 -0.83
C ARG A 9 8.26 -19.53 0.29
N GLU A 10 8.93 -20.18 1.25
CA GLU A 10 8.28 -20.85 2.38
C GLU A 10 7.62 -19.83 3.31
N TYR A 11 8.28 -18.69 3.52
CA TYR A 11 7.71 -17.59 4.28
C TYR A 11 6.42 -17.07 3.63
N LEU A 12 6.45 -16.76 2.33
CA LEU A 12 5.28 -16.29 1.59
C LEU A 12 4.16 -17.33 1.61
N TYR A 13 4.49 -18.61 1.46
CA TYR A 13 3.52 -19.70 1.56
C TYR A 13 2.86 -19.77 2.95
N SER A 14 3.61 -19.52 4.03
CA SER A 14 3.06 -19.45 5.38
C SER A 14 2.06 -18.30 5.58
N LEU A 15 2.18 -17.23 4.78
CA LEU A 15 1.31 -16.06 4.82
C LEU A 15 0.02 -16.19 4.00
N ARG A 16 -0.11 -17.22 3.14
CA ARG A 16 -1.18 -17.31 2.13
C ARG A 16 -2.60 -17.08 2.65
N PHE A 17 -2.93 -17.58 3.84
CA PHE A 17 -4.27 -17.40 4.41
C PHE A 17 -4.50 -15.98 4.93
N TYR A 18 -3.47 -15.33 5.46
CA TYR A 18 -3.54 -13.92 5.83
C TYR A 18 -3.65 -13.04 4.58
N VAL A 19 -2.87 -13.33 3.54
CA VAL A 19 -2.96 -12.62 2.25
C VAL A 19 -4.35 -12.79 1.65
N LEU A 20 -4.89 -14.01 1.61
CA LEU A 20 -6.25 -14.26 1.12
C LEU A 20 -7.30 -13.48 1.92
N PHE A 21 -7.19 -13.49 3.25
CA PHE A 21 -8.09 -12.72 4.11
C PHE A 21 -8.01 -11.21 3.82
N VAL A 22 -6.81 -10.66 3.68
CA VAL A 22 -6.59 -9.25 3.35
C VAL A 22 -7.16 -8.91 1.98
N ILE A 23 -6.97 -9.77 0.96
CA ILE A 23 -7.53 -9.57 -0.38
C ILE A 23 -9.07 -9.53 -0.32
N VAL A 24 -9.70 -10.45 0.40
CA VAL A 24 -11.15 -10.47 0.55
C VAL A 24 -11.65 -9.21 1.24
N LEU A 25 -10.98 -8.78 2.32
CA LEU A 25 -11.29 -7.54 3.02
C LEU A 25 -11.14 -6.32 2.10
N PHE A 26 -10.05 -6.26 1.33
CA PHE A 26 -9.75 -5.17 0.41
C PHE A 26 -10.76 -5.07 -0.73
N ILE A 27 -11.15 -6.21 -1.33
CA ILE A 27 -12.22 -6.26 -2.35
C ILE A 27 -13.56 -5.82 -1.76
N GLY A 28 -13.88 -6.25 -0.54
CA GLY A 28 -15.06 -5.76 0.17
C GLY A 28 -15.04 -4.25 0.36
N ALA A 29 -13.89 -3.69 0.75
CA ALA A 29 -13.71 -2.26 0.88
C ALA A 29 -13.84 -1.50 -0.45
N ILE A 30 -13.28 -2.02 -1.55
CA ILE A 30 -13.50 -1.48 -2.91
C ILE A 30 -15.00 -1.43 -3.22
N ALA A 31 -15.73 -2.52 -2.98
CA ALA A 31 -17.17 -2.56 -3.24
C ALA A 31 -17.92 -1.52 -2.42
N LEU A 32 -17.60 -1.36 -1.12
CA LEU A 32 -18.22 -0.35 -0.26
C LEU A 32 -17.89 1.08 -0.72
N GLY A 33 -16.63 1.34 -1.12
CA GLY A 33 -16.22 2.62 -1.69
C GLY A 33 -16.95 2.93 -2.98
N TYR A 34 -17.05 1.95 -3.89
CA TYR A 34 -17.74 2.08 -5.16
C TYR A 34 -19.25 2.29 -5.03
N MET A 35 -19.88 1.68 -4.01
CA MET A 35 -21.29 1.92 -3.67
C MET A 35 -21.54 3.30 -3.06
N GLY A 36 -20.49 4.09 -2.81
CA GLY A 36 -20.60 5.43 -2.24
C GLY A 36 -20.75 5.46 -0.72
N TYR A 37 -20.62 4.34 -0.01
CA TYR A 37 -20.74 4.32 1.46
C TYR A 37 -19.60 5.03 2.18
N MET A 38 -18.49 5.30 1.47
CA MET A 38 -17.34 6.04 1.99
C MET A 38 -17.16 7.40 1.31
N SER A 39 -18.12 7.85 0.49
CA SER A 39 -18.02 9.09 -0.28
C SER A 39 -17.90 10.33 0.61
N GLU A 40 -18.63 10.40 1.72
CA GLU A 40 -18.51 11.51 2.68
C GLU A 40 -17.09 11.58 3.28
N THR A 41 -16.50 10.43 3.60
CA THR A 41 -15.14 10.35 4.17
C THR A 41 -14.07 10.83 3.16
N PHE A 42 -14.21 10.46 1.89
CA PHE A 42 -13.22 10.78 0.86
C PHE A 42 -13.45 12.13 0.19
N SER A 43 -14.70 12.58 0.03
CA SER A 43 -15.02 13.87 -0.61
C SER A 43 -14.50 15.07 0.17
N GLU A 44 -14.54 15.04 1.51
CA GLU A 44 -13.93 16.09 2.33
C GLU A 44 -12.40 16.10 2.18
N SER A 45 -11.79 14.90 2.18
CA SER A 45 -10.35 14.73 1.97
C SER A 45 -9.92 15.20 0.57
N PHE A 46 -10.76 14.95 -0.44
CA PHE A 46 -10.51 15.31 -1.82
C PHE A 46 -10.68 16.80 -2.08
N LYS A 47 -11.67 17.48 -1.49
CA LYS A 47 -11.81 18.94 -1.59
C LYS A 47 -10.58 19.68 -1.08
N TRP A 48 -9.97 19.17 -0.01
CA TRP A 48 -8.71 19.72 0.49
C TRP A 48 -7.55 19.48 -0.50
N LEU A 49 -7.50 18.32 -1.15
CA LEU A 49 -6.51 18.02 -2.20
C LEU A 49 -6.71 18.85 -3.47
N GLU A 50 -7.96 19.10 -3.88
CA GLU A 50 -8.31 19.90 -5.05
C GLU A 50 -7.87 21.36 -4.87
N GLN A 51 -8.07 21.93 -3.67
CA GLN A 51 -7.54 23.25 -3.31
C GLN A 51 -6.01 23.32 -3.35
N LEU A 52 -5.31 22.22 -3.07
CA LEU A 52 -3.85 22.14 -3.24
C LEU A 52 -3.46 22.01 -4.71
N SER A 53 -4.25 21.26 -5.50
CA SER A 53 -4.06 21.04 -6.94
C SER A 53 -4.20 22.33 -7.77
N GLU A 54 -5.12 23.22 -7.42
CA GLU A 54 -5.21 24.54 -8.06
C GLU A 54 -3.91 25.36 -7.91
N GLY A 55 -3.13 25.13 -6.84
CA GLY A 55 -1.78 25.68 -6.68
C GLY A 55 -0.67 24.93 -7.43
N VAL A 56 -0.97 23.75 -8.00
CA VAL A 56 -0.04 22.86 -8.71
C VAL A 56 -0.01 23.13 -10.22
N GLU A 57 -1.05 23.73 -10.83
CA GLU A 57 -1.02 24.11 -12.25
C GLU A 57 0.18 25.03 -12.57
N ASP A 58 0.57 25.90 -11.61
CA ASP A 58 1.75 26.76 -11.69
C ASP A 58 3.09 25.99 -11.66
N PHE A 59 3.13 24.77 -11.11
CA PHE A 59 4.38 23.99 -10.99
C PHE A 59 4.89 23.48 -12.34
N THR A 60 3.99 23.18 -13.28
CA THR A 60 4.34 22.62 -14.59
C THR A 60 5.11 23.61 -15.47
N GLN A 61 4.85 24.91 -15.32
CA GLN A 61 5.57 25.97 -16.04
C GLN A 61 6.86 26.38 -15.32
N LEU A 62 6.94 26.15 -14.00
CA LEU A 62 8.03 26.65 -13.17
C LEU A 62 9.20 25.66 -13.01
N TYR A 63 8.95 24.35 -13.15
CA TYR A 63 9.94 23.31 -12.87
C TYR A 63 10.14 22.34 -14.04
N PRO A 64 11.39 21.87 -14.26
CA PRO A 64 11.67 20.91 -15.31
C PRO A 64 11.09 19.52 -14.98
N SER A 65 10.72 18.76 -16.01
CA SER A 65 10.06 17.44 -15.91
C SER A 65 10.79 16.43 -15.01
N TRP A 66 12.14 16.42 -15.02
CA TRP A 66 12.92 15.52 -14.18
C TRP A 66 12.77 15.81 -12.68
N LEU A 67 12.55 17.07 -12.30
CA LEU A 67 12.37 17.47 -10.91
C LEU A 67 10.98 17.09 -10.42
N ILE A 68 9.97 17.29 -11.26
CA ILE A 68 8.59 16.86 -11.01
C ILE A 68 8.52 15.34 -10.86
N PHE A 69 9.18 14.60 -11.77
CA PHE A 69 9.32 13.15 -11.68
C PHE A 69 9.91 12.71 -10.34
N LEU A 70 11.03 13.32 -9.93
CA LEU A 70 11.71 12.98 -8.67
C LEU A 70 10.82 13.27 -7.45
N ALA A 71 10.08 14.38 -7.48
CA ALA A 71 9.16 14.75 -6.40
C ALA A 71 8.04 13.72 -6.23
N PHE A 72 7.32 13.39 -7.32
CA PHE A 72 6.27 12.36 -7.28
C PHE A 72 6.86 11.00 -6.88
N PHE A 73 8.01 10.62 -7.42
CA PHE A 73 8.66 9.35 -7.07
C PHE A 73 8.92 9.25 -5.58
N ILE A 74 9.53 10.27 -4.97
CA ILE A 74 9.83 10.28 -3.54
C ILE A 74 8.55 10.23 -2.71
N VAL A 75 7.55 11.04 -3.04
CA VAL A 75 6.30 11.12 -2.29
C VAL A 75 5.54 9.79 -2.34
N ILE A 76 5.34 9.24 -3.54
CA ILE A 76 4.64 7.97 -3.76
C ILE A 76 5.39 6.83 -3.06
N PHE A 77 6.70 6.72 -3.31
CA PHE A 77 7.52 5.67 -2.73
C PHE A 77 7.49 5.73 -1.19
N LEU A 78 7.73 6.89 -0.59
CA LEU A 78 7.76 7.04 0.86
C LEU A 78 6.40 6.80 1.49
N ASN A 79 5.31 7.26 0.87
CA ASN A 79 3.96 7.02 1.37
C ASN A 79 3.64 5.52 1.44
N ASN A 80 3.91 4.80 0.35
CA ASN A 80 3.65 3.36 0.28
C ASN A 80 4.60 2.55 1.16
N ALA A 81 5.89 2.91 1.18
CA ALA A 81 6.89 2.27 2.03
C ALA A 81 6.54 2.45 3.51
N PHE A 82 6.20 3.68 3.92
CA PHE A 82 5.82 3.99 5.29
C PHE A 82 4.53 3.29 5.70
N THR A 83 3.50 3.27 4.85
CA THR A 83 2.24 2.56 5.10
C THR A 83 2.48 1.05 5.28
N CYS A 84 3.29 0.45 4.41
CA CYS A 84 3.68 -0.96 4.52
C CYS A 84 4.45 -1.20 5.83
N PHE A 85 5.45 -0.38 6.13
CA PHE A 85 6.26 -0.49 7.34
C PHE A 85 5.41 -0.37 8.62
N LEU A 86 4.52 0.62 8.68
CA LEU A 86 3.59 0.78 9.78
C LEU A 86 2.68 -0.43 9.92
N SER A 87 2.17 -1.00 8.82
CA SER A 87 1.36 -2.22 8.86
C SER A 87 2.11 -3.39 9.51
N ILE A 88 3.40 -3.52 9.30
CA ILE A 88 4.22 -4.55 9.97
C ILE A 88 4.40 -4.21 11.45
N ILE A 89 4.93 -3.04 11.75
CA ILE A 89 5.37 -2.66 13.10
C ILE A 89 4.20 -2.53 14.08
N THR A 90 3.03 -2.10 13.60
CA THR A 90 1.83 -1.94 14.42
C THR A 90 1.01 -3.23 14.52
N GLY A 91 1.37 -4.29 13.79
CA GLY A 91 0.74 -5.61 13.89
C GLY A 91 0.51 -6.12 15.33
N PRO A 92 1.48 -6.01 16.26
CA PRO A 92 1.29 -6.42 17.65
C PRO A 92 0.14 -5.72 18.39
N PHE A 93 -0.34 -4.57 17.91
CA PHE A 93 -1.54 -3.91 18.44
C PHE A 93 -2.82 -4.53 17.83
N ILE A 94 -2.92 -5.87 17.89
CA ILE A 94 -4.07 -6.68 17.45
C ILE A 94 -4.37 -6.52 15.94
N GLY A 95 -3.45 -5.98 15.16
CA GLY A 95 -3.64 -5.75 13.73
C GLY A 95 -4.64 -4.64 13.41
N ILE A 96 -4.96 -3.75 14.36
CA ILE A 96 -5.93 -2.65 14.16
C ILE A 96 -5.52 -1.77 12.97
N PHE A 97 -4.29 -1.24 12.98
CA PHE A 97 -3.81 -0.39 11.89
C PHE A 97 -3.71 -1.13 10.54
N PRO A 98 -3.16 -2.36 10.45
CA PRO A 98 -3.18 -3.16 9.21
C PRO A 98 -4.58 -3.32 8.61
N LEU A 99 -5.58 -3.66 9.42
CA LEU A 99 -6.96 -3.85 8.96
C LEU A 99 -7.58 -2.52 8.52
N PHE A 100 -7.41 -1.48 9.34
CA PHE A 100 -7.89 -0.14 9.04
C PHE A 100 -7.30 0.37 7.73
N SER A 101 -5.97 0.26 7.57
CA SER A 101 -5.27 0.65 6.35
C SER A 101 -5.82 -0.09 5.13
N ALA A 102 -6.10 -1.40 5.23
CA ALA A 102 -6.64 -2.18 4.12
C ALA A 102 -8.04 -1.71 3.71
N VAL A 103 -8.89 -1.37 4.68
CA VAL A 103 -10.22 -0.81 4.42
C VAL A 103 -10.12 0.58 3.78
N ILE A 104 -9.27 1.47 4.30
CA ILE A 104 -9.13 2.82 3.74
C ILE A 104 -8.56 2.79 2.33
N ASN A 105 -7.48 2.05 2.07
CA ASN A 105 -6.88 1.98 0.74
C ASN A 105 -7.81 1.31 -0.28
N GLY A 106 -8.49 0.23 0.10
CA GLY A 106 -9.48 -0.41 -0.76
C GLY A 106 -10.69 0.49 -1.02
N GLY A 107 -11.20 1.14 0.03
CA GLY A 107 -12.30 2.09 -0.05
C GLY A 107 -11.99 3.29 -0.94
N LEU A 108 -10.79 3.87 -0.83
CA LEU A 108 -10.32 4.97 -1.66
C LEU A 108 -10.30 4.56 -3.13
N LEU A 109 -9.76 3.38 -3.43
CA LEU A 109 -9.73 2.84 -4.80
C LEU A 109 -11.15 2.63 -5.36
N GLY A 110 -12.06 2.10 -4.54
CA GLY A 110 -13.47 1.93 -4.92
C GLY A 110 -14.19 3.25 -5.16
N TRP A 111 -13.95 4.24 -4.30
CA TRP A 111 -14.52 5.58 -4.43
C TRP A 111 -13.96 6.32 -5.66
N LEU A 112 -12.65 6.24 -5.93
CA LEU A 112 -12.07 6.79 -7.16
C LEU A 112 -12.72 6.19 -8.42
N ALA A 113 -12.99 4.88 -8.41
CA ALA A 113 -13.71 4.22 -9.51
C ALA A 113 -15.19 4.62 -9.61
N HIS A 114 -15.79 5.13 -8.52
CA HIS A 114 -17.13 5.69 -8.53
C HIS A 114 -17.16 7.06 -9.21
N GLU A 115 -16.22 7.94 -8.85
CA GLU A 115 -16.14 9.32 -9.37
C GLU A 115 -15.64 9.38 -10.83
N GLU A 116 -14.51 8.72 -11.12
CA GLU A 116 -13.83 8.79 -12.42
C GLU A 116 -14.26 7.67 -13.38
N GLY A 117 -15.12 6.76 -12.90
CA GLY A 117 -15.54 5.56 -13.62
C GLY A 117 -14.47 4.46 -13.67
N LEU A 118 -14.86 3.29 -14.19
CA LEU A 118 -14.01 2.08 -14.19
C LEU A 118 -12.74 2.20 -15.04
N LEU A 119 -12.66 3.18 -15.93
CA LEU A 119 -11.47 3.40 -16.77
C LEU A 119 -10.27 3.87 -15.94
N VAL A 120 -10.48 4.40 -14.72
CA VAL A 120 -9.41 4.77 -13.80
C VAL A 120 -8.49 3.58 -13.48
N PHE A 121 -9.01 2.34 -13.53
CA PHE A 121 -8.17 1.16 -13.31
C PHE A 121 -7.07 1.02 -14.36
N LEU A 122 -7.24 1.56 -15.57
CA LEU A 122 -6.20 1.50 -16.61
C LEU A 122 -4.97 2.36 -16.27
N THR A 123 -5.15 3.44 -15.53
CA THR A 123 -4.04 4.28 -15.05
C THR A 123 -3.39 3.68 -13.81
N ILE A 124 -4.15 2.90 -13.03
CA ILE A 124 -3.70 2.25 -11.79
C ILE A 124 -2.95 0.94 -12.05
N VAL A 125 -3.43 0.12 -12.98
CA VAL A 125 -2.87 -1.22 -13.28
C VAL A 125 -1.35 -1.23 -13.50
N PRO A 126 -0.73 -0.31 -14.26
CA PRO A 126 0.70 -0.35 -14.54
C PRO A 126 1.59 -0.39 -13.29
N HIS A 127 1.27 0.38 -12.24
CA HIS A 127 2.02 0.39 -10.97
C HIS A 127 1.38 -0.54 -9.93
N GLY A 128 0.04 -0.65 -9.93
CA GLY A 128 -0.74 -1.45 -8.98
C GLY A 128 -0.40 -2.95 -8.99
N ILE A 129 0.09 -3.49 -10.10
CA ILE A 129 0.59 -4.89 -10.17
C ILE A 129 1.78 -5.13 -9.23
N PHE A 130 2.58 -4.11 -8.93
CA PHE A 130 3.71 -4.22 -8.00
C PHE A 130 3.35 -3.75 -6.60
N GLU A 131 2.58 -2.66 -6.50
CA GLU A 131 2.17 -2.08 -5.22
C GLU A 131 1.25 -2.99 -4.42
N LEU A 132 0.18 -3.51 -5.03
CA LEU A 132 -0.83 -4.29 -4.29
C LEU A 132 -0.25 -5.59 -3.70
N PRO A 133 0.57 -6.38 -4.42
CA PRO A 133 1.23 -7.53 -3.79
C PRO A 133 2.14 -7.14 -2.62
N ALA A 134 2.92 -6.07 -2.78
CA ALA A 134 3.81 -5.57 -1.72
C ALA A 134 3.00 -5.18 -0.47
N TYR A 135 1.91 -4.44 -0.69
CA TYR A 135 0.98 -4.00 0.33
C TYR A 135 0.29 -5.18 1.05
N PHE A 136 -0.29 -6.12 0.32
CA PHE A 136 -0.98 -7.28 0.90
C PHE A 136 -0.05 -8.17 1.71
N ILE A 137 1.19 -8.38 1.25
CA ILE A 137 2.21 -9.09 2.01
C ILE A 137 2.49 -8.34 3.32
N SER A 138 2.63 -7.01 3.27
CA SER A 138 2.92 -6.19 4.45
C SER A 138 1.81 -6.25 5.51
N VAL A 139 0.56 -6.11 5.09
CA VAL A 139 -0.62 -6.24 5.97
C VAL A 139 -0.69 -7.67 6.53
N ALA A 140 -0.49 -8.70 5.71
CA ALA A 140 -0.49 -10.09 6.13
C ALA A 140 0.59 -10.38 7.20
N ILE A 141 1.79 -9.81 7.06
CA ILE A 141 2.85 -9.87 8.08
C ILE A 141 2.37 -9.22 9.38
N GLY A 142 1.74 -8.04 9.30
CA GLY A 142 1.14 -7.36 10.45
C GLY A 142 0.10 -8.22 11.18
N LEU A 143 -0.78 -8.90 10.45
CA LEU A 143 -1.77 -9.82 11.03
C LEU A 143 -1.14 -11.09 11.63
N ARG A 144 -0.07 -11.62 11.02
CA ARG A 144 0.69 -12.72 11.61
C ARG A 144 1.34 -12.28 12.94
N LEU A 145 1.86 -11.05 13.02
CA LEU A 145 2.37 -10.48 14.27
C LEU A 145 1.27 -10.27 15.31
N ALA A 146 0.08 -9.84 14.90
CA ALA A 146 -1.08 -9.75 15.79
C ALA A 146 -1.40 -11.10 16.44
N ARG A 147 -1.37 -12.19 15.66
CA ARG A 147 -1.61 -13.56 16.16
C ARG A 147 -0.58 -13.98 17.23
N GLU A 148 0.69 -13.60 17.09
CA GLU A 148 1.72 -13.91 18.10
C GLU A 148 1.40 -13.32 19.48
N VAL A 149 0.69 -12.19 19.54
CA VAL A 149 0.29 -11.57 20.80
C VAL A 149 -0.74 -12.41 21.56
N PHE A 150 -1.58 -13.16 20.85
CA PHE A 150 -2.56 -14.06 21.48
C PHE A 150 -1.99 -15.42 21.92
N LYS A 151 -0.75 -15.74 21.54
CA LYS A 151 -0.09 -16.97 22.01
C LYS A 151 0.33 -16.86 23.48
N ARG A 152 0.44 -18.02 24.14
CA ARG A 152 1.03 -18.15 25.46
C ARG A 152 2.46 -17.61 25.46
N LYS A 153 2.89 -17.02 26.58
CA LYS A 153 4.21 -16.36 26.71
C LYS A 153 5.37 -17.27 26.33
N GLU A 154 5.28 -18.56 26.64
CA GLU A 154 6.30 -19.58 26.37
C GLU A 154 6.41 -19.95 24.87
N GLU A 155 5.33 -19.77 24.12
CA GLU A 155 5.25 -20.09 22.68
C GLU A 155 5.39 -18.85 21.79
N ARG A 156 5.38 -17.64 22.40
CA ARG A 156 5.37 -16.36 21.69
C ARG A 156 6.74 -16.08 21.08
N GLN A 157 6.78 -15.92 19.76
CA GLN A 157 8.01 -15.65 19.01
C GLN A 157 7.93 -14.30 18.29
N LEU A 158 7.51 -13.25 19.01
CA LEU A 158 7.24 -11.94 18.43
C LEU A 158 8.48 -11.29 17.78
N ARG A 159 9.63 -11.33 18.48
CA ARG A 159 10.90 -10.75 17.97
C ARG A 159 11.39 -11.46 16.71
N LEU A 160 11.31 -12.79 16.69
CA LEU A 160 11.68 -13.59 15.52
C LEU A 160 10.74 -13.26 14.35
N THR A 161 9.42 -13.37 14.56
CA THR A 161 8.40 -13.09 13.54
C THR A 161 8.54 -11.68 12.96
N LEU A 162 8.87 -10.68 13.81
CA LEU A 162 9.10 -9.32 13.37
C LEU A 162 10.37 -9.20 12.52
N GLY A 163 11.46 -9.84 12.94
CA GLY A 163 12.70 -9.89 12.17
C GLY A 163 12.52 -10.54 10.79
N GLU A 164 11.75 -11.62 10.72
CA GLU A 164 11.38 -12.26 9.44
C GLU A 164 10.57 -11.31 8.55
N GLY A 165 9.57 -10.64 9.13
CA GLY A 165 8.73 -9.67 8.43
C GLY A 165 9.52 -8.48 7.90
N LEU A 166 10.43 -7.92 8.71
CA LEU A 166 11.31 -6.83 8.30
C LEU A 166 12.33 -7.27 7.25
N ARG A 167 12.82 -8.52 7.29
CA ARG A 167 13.64 -9.05 6.22
C ARG A 167 12.88 -9.06 4.89
N VAL A 168 11.65 -9.58 4.87
CA VAL A 168 10.80 -9.57 3.66
C VAL A 168 10.46 -8.15 3.21
N TYR A 169 10.25 -7.23 4.15
CA TYR A 169 10.07 -5.83 3.85
C TYR A 169 11.24 -5.25 3.04
N LEU A 170 12.47 -5.51 3.47
CA LEU A 170 13.66 -4.99 2.81
C LEU A 170 13.96 -5.67 1.47
N ILE A 171 13.84 -7.00 1.37
CA ILE A 171 14.30 -7.74 0.18
C ILE A 171 13.23 -7.92 -0.91
N LEU A 172 11.95 -7.71 -0.60
CA LEU A 172 10.85 -7.93 -1.52
C LEU A 172 9.91 -6.71 -1.61
N ILE A 173 9.38 -6.23 -0.49
CA ILE A 173 8.39 -5.13 -0.49
C ILE A 173 9.01 -3.85 -1.02
N LEU A 174 10.15 -3.40 -0.48
CA LEU A 174 10.81 -2.17 -0.95
C LEU A 174 11.16 -2.21 -2.44
N PRO A 175 11.79 -3.26 -3.00
CA PRO A 175 12.03 -3.36 -4.43
C PRO A 175 10.75 -3.26 -5.29
N LEU A 176 9.66 -3.92 -4.88
CA LEU A 176 8.38 -3.83 -5.59
C LEU A 176 7.83 -2.40 -5.58
N LEU A 177 7.90 -1.72 -4.43
CA LEU A 177 7.42 -0.34 -4.28
C LEU A 177 8.27 0.66 -5.07
N ILE A 178 9.58 0.43 -5.18
CA ILE A 178 10.45 1.25 -6.04
C ILE A 178 9.99 1.12 -7.49
N VAL A 179 9.74 -0.10 -7.98
CA VAL A 179 9.26 -0.32 -9.35
C VAL A 179 7.90 0.33 -9.56
N ALA A 180 6.97 0.18 -8.61
CA ALA A 180 5.66 0.81 -8.66
C ALA A 180 5.77 2.35 -8.79
N ALA A 181 6.54 2.99 -7.89
CA ALA A 181 6.70 4.44 -7.87
C ALA A 181 7.42 4.97 -9.12
N LEU A 182 8.38 4.23 -9.68
CA LEU A 182 9.02 4.60 -10.95
C LEU A 182 8.00 4.62 -12.10
N ILE A 183 7.16 3.59 -12.19
CA ILE A 183 6.13 3.48 -13.23
C ILE A 183 5.11 4.61 -13.07
N GLU A 184 4.59 4.82 -11.86
CA GLU A 184 3.57 5.82 -11.59
C GLU A 184 4.07 7.24 -11.85
N SER A 185 5.26 7.59 -11.36
CA SER A 185 5.85 8.91 -11.58
C SER A 185 6.13 9.17 -13.05
N ALA A 186 6.54 8.14 -13.80
CA ALA A 186 6.75 8.24 -15.24
C ALA A 186 5.41 8.49 -15.97
N LEU A 187 4.33 7.82 -15.57
CA LEU A 187 2.99 8.01 -16.14
C LEU A 187 2.44 9.40 -15.82
N ILE A 188 2.62 9.90 -14.60
CA ILE A 188 2.22 11.26 -14.20
C ILE A 188 2.92 12.29 -15.08
N VAL A 189 4.26 12.23 -15.17
CA VAL A 189 5.03 13.17 -16.00
C VAL A 189 4.69 13.04 -17.48
N ALA A 190 4.52 11.81 -17.98
CA ALA A 190 4.09 11.61 -19.37
C ALA A 190 2.73 12.27 -19.65
N THR A 191 1.77 12.14 -18.71
CA THR A 191 0.44 12.73 -18.86
C THR A 191 0.48 14.26 -18.79
N LEU A 192 1.30 14.83 -17.91
CA LEU A 192 1.43 16.29 -17.74
C LEU A 192 2.16 17.01 -18.88
N PHE A 193 3.01 16.32 -19.65
CA PHE A 193 3.86 16.96 -20.67
C PHE A 193 3.55 16.52 -22.12
N LEU A 194 2.76 15.46 -22.32
CA LEU A 194 2.34 15.00 -23.65
C LEU A 194 0.92 15.49 -24.04
N PHE A 195 0.17 16.05 -23.10
CA PHE A 195 -1.14 16.67 -23.29
C PHE A 195 -1.12 18.10 -22.76
#